data_AF-A0A6I4I3C8-F1
#
_entry.id   AF-A0A6I4I3C8-F1
#
_cell.length_a   1.000
_cell.length_b   1.000
_cell.length_c   1.000
_cell.angle_alpha   90.00
_cell.angle_beta   90.00
_cell.angle_gamma   90.00
#
_symmetry.space_group_name_H-M   'P 1'
#
loop_
_entity.id
_entity.type
_entity.pdbx_description
1 polymer ?
#
loop_
_entity_poly.entity_id
_entity_poly.type
_entity_poly.pdbx_seq_one_letter_code
_entity_poly.pdbx_strand_id
1 'polypeptide(L)'
;MSRFFPAVFLCLFLTASVSGQRVVINQVGRKTSADDTAMLSNLIRYEAFVYNGLFDQVIPDSLPVVINLYGSRNDFLKERDRQQAKFTKTGFYSPVTRECYIYKGEDYQNVIVHEASHFFMHYYNFYGVPRWINEGMSTFFEGLYLDDRKRVYIDPQRSRLIEARNLLNEGKLSIPRYLSEANDESWLQKEKASVQYSIAYAIVYYIIKTNPQYIKYLLNQLNNGKNSADALSLCYGSVELFENRFRLCYRNFK
;
A
#
# COMPACT_ATOMS: atom_id res chain seq x y z
N MET A 1 -25.09 7.00 26.26
CA MET A 1 -24.08 7.70 25.42
C MET A 1 -22.77 6.92 25.48
N SER A 2 -22.52 6.00 24.54
CA SER A 2 -21.29 5.20 24.52
C SER A 2 -20.19 5.98 23.79
N ARG A 3 -19.07 6.22 24.48
CA ARG A 3 -17.87 6.82 23.91
C ARG A 3 -17.17 5.76 23.05
N PHE A 4 -17.11 6.00 21.74
CA PHE A 4 -16.28 5.24 20.82
C PHE A 4 -14.81 5.59 21.09
N PHE A 5 -14.04 4.62 21.60
CA PHE A 5 -12.58 4.69 21.57
C PHE A 5 -12.09 4.29 20.17
N PRO A 6 -11.18 5.05 19.54
CA PRO A 6 -10.48 4.55 18.36
C PRO A 6 -9.59 3.39 18.81
N ALA A 7 -9.74 2.23 18.17
CA ALA A 7 -8.88 1.09 18.42
C ALA A 7 -7.46 1.43 17.94
N VAL A 8 -6.58 1.78 18.88
CA VAL A 8 -5.14 1.84 18.67
C VAL A 8 -4.63 0.41 18.67
N PHE A 9 -4.24 -0.12 17.50
CA PHE A 9 -3.53 -1.39 17.43
C PHE A 9 -2.11 -1.18 17.98
N LEU A 10 -1.90 -1.61 19.23
CA LEU A 10 -0.60 -1.64 19.87
C LEU A 10 0.11 -2.95 19.48
N CYS A 11 0.97 -2.92 18.48
CA CYS A 11 1.94 -4.01 18.27
C CYS A 11 3.16 -3.75 19.15
N LEU A 12 3.26 -4.48 20.27
CA LEU A 12 4.47 -4.57 21.08
C LEU A 12 5.46 -5.50 20.37
N PHE A 13 6.65 -5.00 20.00
CA PHE A 13 7.81 -5.88 19.84
C PHE A 13 9.09 -5.28 20.43
N LEU A 14 9.81 -6.21 21.08
CA LEU A 14 11.05 -6.07 21.82
C LEU A 14 12.20 -5.62 20.92
N THR A 15 13.09 -4.82 21.50
CA THR A 15 14.37 -4.38 20.93
C THR A 15 15.33 -5.57 20.84
N ALA A 16 15.26 -6.35 19.78
CA ALA A 16 16.39 -7.12 19.29
C ALA A 16 17.04 -6.31 18.16
N SER A 17 18.33 -6.03 18.28
CA SER A 17 19.15 -5.44 17.22
C SER A 17 19.35 -6.45 16.09
N VAL A 18 18.27 -6.80 15.39
CA VAL A 18 18.31 -7.53 14.13
C VAL A 18 18.74 -6.53 13.06
N SER A 19 19.68 -6.89 12.19
CA SER A 19 19.97 -6.07 11.02
C SER A 19 18.65 -5.77 10.33
N GLY A 20 18.28 -4.49 10.26
CA GLY A 20 17.06 -4.10 9.57
C GLY A 20 17.31 -4.08 8.06
N GLN A 21 16.27 -4.38 7.28
CA GLN A 21 16.23 -4.20 5.83
C GLN A 21 17.08 -3.00 5.40
N ARG A 22 18.09 -3.23 4.54
CA ARG A 22 18.95 -2.17 4.04
C ARG A 22 18.16 -1.26 3.13
N VAL A 23 18.16 0.02 3.46
CA VAL A 23 17.54 1.10 2.66
C VAL A 23 18.66 2.00 2.15
N VAL A 24 18.67 2.27 0.85
CA VAL A 24 19.63 3.17 0.19
C VAL A 24 18.85 4.33 -0.39
N ILE A 25 19.07 5.55 0.12
CA ILE A 25 18.43 6.76 -0.40
C ILE A 25 19.46 7.59 -1.16
N ASN A 26 19.39 7.53 -2.49
CA ASN A 26 20.18 8.35 -3.40
C ASN A 26 19.49 9.72 -3.55
N GLN A 27 20.18 10.80 -3.17
CA GLN A 27 19.64 12.15 -3.22
C GLN A 27 20.16 12.88 -4.47
N VAL A 28 19.27 13.26 -5.37
CA VAL A 28 19.59 13.96 -6.63
C VAL A 28 19.19 15.44 -6.51
N GLY A 29 20.17 16.34 -6.60
CA GLY A 29 19.97 17.79 -6.60
C GLY A 29 19.77 18.43 -5.23
N ARG A 30 18.81 17.98 -4.41
CA ARG A 30 18.54 18.54 -3.07
C ARG A 30 18.74 17.48 -1.98
N LYS A 31 19.50 17.84 -0.93
CA LYS A 31 19.71 16.96 0.20
C LYS A 31 18.47 16.84 1.10
N THR A 32 18.34 15.68 1.74
CA THR A 32 17.37 15.41 2.81
C THR A 32 18.13 15.33 4.14
N SER A 33 17.51 15.76 5.24
CA SER A 33 18.16 15.74 6.55
C SER A 33 18.48 14.30 6.96
N ALA A 34 19.43 14.14 7.88
CA ALA A 34 19.76 12.84 8.44
C ALA A 34 18.54 12.24 9.19
N ASP A 35 17.79 13.09 9.90
CA ASP A 35 16.59 12.69 10.63
C ASP A 35 15.48 12.22 9.70
N ASP A 36 15.19 12.95 8.61
CA ASP A 36 14.22 12.53 7.60
C ASP A 36 14.64 11.20 6.95
N THR A 37 15.93 11.04 6.65
CA THR A 37 16.47 9.81 6.06
C THR A 37 16.32 8.62 7.01
N ALA A 38 16.60 8.82 8.30
CA ALA A 38 16.42 7.81 9.33
C ALA A 38 14.94 7.46 9.54
N MET A 39 14.07 8.47 9.53
CA MET A 39 12.62 8.31 9.62
C MET A 39 12.10 7.44 8.47
N LEU A 40 12.40 7.80 7.23
CA LEU A 40 12.01 7.04 6.04
C LEU A 40 12.52 5.60 6.07
N SER A 41 13.78 5.42 6.46
CA SER A 41 14.37 4.08 6.58
C SER A 41 13.64 3.23 7.62
N ASN A 42 13.19 3.81 8.73
CA ASN A 42 12.42 3.10 9.74
C ASN A 42 11.02 2.70 9.23
N LEU A 43 10.35 3.56 8.47
CA LEU A 43 9.04 3.23 7.87
C LEU A 43 9.18 2.06 6.89
N ILE A 44 10.15 2.11 5.97
CA ILE A 44 10.41 1.04 4.98
C ILE A 44 10.81 -0.27 5.68
N ARG A 45 11.61 -0.21 6.74
CA ARG A 45 11.97 -1.41 7.54
C ARG A 45 10.76 -2.01 8.23
N TYR A 46 9.86 -1.20 8.74
CA TYR A 46 8.62 -1.67 9.34
C TYR A 46 7.72 -2.34 8.29
N GLU A 47 7.61 -1.75 7.11
CA GLU A 47 6.90 -2.36 5.99
C GLU A 47 7.51 -3.72 5.60
N ALA A 48 8.84 -3.81 5.47
CA ALA A 48 9.54 -5.07 5.23
C ALA A 48 9.24 -6.12 6.31
N PHE A 49 9.20 -5.70 7.58
CA PHE A 49 8.83 -6.57 8.71
C PHE A 49 7.39 -7.11 8.57
N VAL A 50 6.43 -6.26 8.17
CA VAL A 50 5.05 -6.69 7.93
C VAL A 50 4.97 -7.69 6.79
N TYR A 51 5.64 -7.42 5.66
CA TYR A 51 5.69 -8.37 4.53
C TYR A 51 6.36 -9.70 4.92
N ASN A 52 7.49 -9.67 5.62
CA ASN A 52 8.15 -10.88 6.12
C ASN A 52 7.20 -11.72 6.99
N GLY A 53 6.46 -11.06 7.89
CA GLY A 53 5.47 -11.72 8.76
C GLY A 53 4.24 -12.25 8.02
N LEU A 54 3.87 -11.66 6.88
CA LEU A 54 2.77 -12.16 6.05
C LEU A 54 3.17 -13.37 5.22
N PHE A 55 4.40 -13.44 4.72
CA PHE A 55 4.77 -14.44 3.70
C PHE A 55 5.65 -15.59 4.19
N ASP A 56 6.02 -15.63 5.48
CA ASP A 56 6.92 -16.63 6.08
C ASP A 56 8.23 -16.81 5.29
N GLN A 57 8.60 -15.82 4.48
CA GLN A 57 9.85 -15.71 3.76
C GLN A 57 10.48 -14.39 4.20
N VAL A 58 11.78 -14.43 4.49
CA VAL A 58 12.52 -13.25 4.92
C VAL A 58 13.23 -12.66 3.71
N ILE A 59 12.99 -11.38 3.44
CA ILE A 59 13.85 -10.63 2.52
C ILE A 59 15.25 -10.54 3.14
N PRO A 60 16.33 -10.96 2.45
CA PRO A 60 17.67 -10.78 2.94
C PRO A 60 17.97 -9.29 3.18
N ASP A 61 18.44 -8.94 4.37
CA ASP A 61 18.80 -7.55 4.68
C ASP A 61 19.88 -6.98 3.74
N SER A 62 20.64 -7.84 3.08
CA SER A 62 21.63 -7.46 2.07
C SER A 62 21.01 -6.92 0.79
N LEU A 63 19.76 -7.28 0.46
CA LEU A 63 19.06 -6.78 -0.72
C LEU A 63 18.60 -5.35 -0.45
N PRO A 64 19.16 -4.31 -1.11
CA PRO A 64 18.79 -2.95 -0.79
C PRO A 64 17.42 -2.57 -1.37
N VAL A 65 16.60 -1.87 -0.58
CA VAL A 65 15.51 -1.04 -1.10
C VAL A 65 16.13 0.28 -1.56
N VAL A 66 16.18 0.51 -2.87
CA VAL A 66 16.85 1.69 -3.46
C VAL A 66 15.82 2.77 -3.79
N ILE A 67 15.98 3.93 -3.15
CA ILE A 67 15.13 5.12 -3.32
C ILE A 67 15.95 6.22 -3.99
N ASN A 68 15.60 6.59 -5.22
CA ASN A 68 16.16 7.73 -5.95
C ASN A 68 15.27 8.96 -5.72
N LEU A 69 15.70 9.86 -4.84
CA LEU A 69 14.94 11.03 -4.41
C LEU A 69 15.41 12.29 -5.13
N TYR A 70 14.56 12.83 -5.99
CA TYR A 70 14.85 14.00 -6.82
C TYR A 70 14.33 15.28 -6.18
N GLY A 71 15.24 16.21 -5.91
CA GLY A 71 14.89 17.55 -5.43
C GLY A 71 14.27 18.47 -6.50
N SER A 72 14.45 18.13 -7.76
CA SER A 72 14.00 18.88 -8.93
C SER A 72 12.93 18.09 -9.67
N ARG A 73 11.75 18.70 -9.86
CA ARG A 73 10.66 18.08 -10.61
C ARG A 73 11.07 17.78 -12.05
N ASN A 74 11.85 18.67 -12.67
CA ASN A 74 12.31 18.47 -14.05
C ASN A 74 13.26 17.29 -14.19
N ASP A 75 14.15 17.07 -13.23
CA ASP A 75 15.08 15.93 -13.28
C ASP A 75 14.35 14.62 -13.02
N PHE A 76 13.37 14.62 -12.11
CA PHE A 76 12.45 13.49 -11.94
C PHE A 76 11.70 13.15 -13.23
N LEU A 77 11.12 14.15 -13.91
CA LEU A 77 10.36 13.92 -15.14
C LEU A 77 11.25 13.38 -16.28
N LYS A 78 12.49 13.86 -16.38
CA LYS A 78 13.47 13.31 -17.33
C LYS A 78 13.76 11.84 -17.05
N GLU A 79 13.97 11.47 -15.78
CA GLU A 79 14.21 10.07 -15.42
C GLU A 79 12.96 9.22 -15.64
N ARG A 80 11.78 9.71 -15.28
CA ARG A 80 10.49 9.05 -15.56
C ARG A 80 10.36 8.71 -17.05
N ASP A 81 10.63 9.66 -17.93
CA ASP A 81 10.54 9.47 -19.37
C ASP A 81 11.60 8.49 -19.88
N ARG A 82 12.82 8.53 -19.35
CA ARG A 82 13.88 7.56 -19.62
C ARG A 82 13.49 6.13 -19.23
N GLN A 83 12.86 5.97 -18.07
CA GLN A 83 12.34 4.69 -17.56
C GLN A 83 11.01 4.28 -18.21
N GLN A 84 10.46 5.10 -19.12
CA GLN A 84 9.17 4.89 -19.79
C GLN A 84 8.00 4.73 -18.81
N ALA A 85 8.11 5.29 -17.61
CA ALA A 85 7.07 5.23 -16.59
C ALA A 85 5.92 6.18 -16.97
N LYS A 86 4.74 5.61 -17.28
CA LYS A 86 3.60 6.38 -17.75
C LYS A 86 2.79 6.97 -16.60
N PHE A 87 2.24 8.17 -16.84
CA PHE A 87 1.17 8.80 -16.05
C PHE A 87 1.44 9.11 -14.56
N THR A 88 2.65 8.91 -14.04
CA THR A 88 3.02 9.39 -12.71
C THR A 88 3.56 10.84 -12.70
N LYS A 89 3.31 11.55 -11.60
CA LYS A 89 3.77 12.92 -11.34
C LYS A 89 4.69 13.05 -10.13
N THR A 90 4.72 12.05 -9.24
CA THR A 90 5.35 12.16 -7.92
C THR A 90 6.25 10.98 -7.57
N GLY A 91 5.96 9.77 -8.03
CA GLY A 91 6.84 8.62 -7.82
C GLY A 91 6.47 7.40 -8.67
N PHE A 92 7.42 6.48 -8.84
CA PHE A 92 7.15 5.15 -9.38
C PHE A 92 8.23 4.15 -8.96
N TYR A 93 7.83 2.91 -8.79
CA TYR A 93 8.69 1.75 -8.75
C TYR A 93 8.93 1.21 -10.17
N SER A 94 10.19 0.95 -10.52
CA SER A 94 10.55 0.29 -11.78
C SER A 94 10.79 -1.20 -11.54
N PRO A 95 9.99 -2.12 -12.11
CA PRO A 95 10.25 -3.54 -12.02
C PRO A 95 11.51 -3.97 -12.79
N VAL A 96 12.00 -3.14 -13.71
CA VAL A 96 13.20 -3.42 -14.52
C VAL A 96 14.47 -3.16 -13.72
N THR A 97 14.57 -1.99 -13.08
CA THR A 97 15.75 -1.64 -12.27
C THR A 97 15.63 -2.10 -10.82
N ARG A 98 14.41 -2.40 -10.36
CA ARG A 98 14.06 -2.71 -8.96
C ARG A 98 14.38 -1.55 -8.02
N GLU A 99 14.17 -0.33 -8.51
CA GLU A 99 14.39 0.91 -7.76
C GLU A 99 13.12 1.76 -7.76
N CYS A 100 12.97 2.56 -6.71
CA CYS A 100 11.93 3.57 -6.60
C CYS A 100 12.48 4.93 -7.02
N TYR A 101 11.74 5.68 -7.82
CA TYR A 101 12.08 7.04 -8.25
C TYR A 101 11.02 8.00 -7.73
N ILE A 102 11.39 8.99 -6.92
CA ILE A 102 10.45 9.88 -6.23
C ILE A 102 10.85 11.34 -6.43
N TYR A 103 9.89 12.19 -6.77
CA TYR A 103 10.03 13.64 -6.65
C TYR A 103 9.78 14.08 -5.21
N LYS A 104 10.73 14.83 -4.62
CA LYS A 104 10.64 15.41 -3.27
C LYS A 104 9.71 16.63 -3.23
N GLY A 105 8.44 16.42 -3.56
CA GLY A 105 7.36 17.39 -3.43
C GLY A 105 6.67 17.32 -2.06
N GLU A 106 5.44 17.81 -2.00
CA GLU A 106 4.54 17.55 -0.87
C GLU A 106 4.25 16.03 -0.77
N ASP A 107 4.08 15.54 0.46
CA ASP A 107 3.77 14.14 0.76
C ASP A 107 4.75 13.08 0.22
N TYR A 108 5.98 13.48 -0.14
CA TYR A 108 6.98 12.56 -0.70
C TYR A 108 7.31 11.37 0.22
N GLN A 109 7.10 11.53 1.53
CA GLN A 109 7.29 10.47 2.51
C GLN A 109 6.28 9.33 2.29
N ASN A 110 5.00 9.67 2.10
CA ASN A 110 3.94 8.71 1.79
C ASN A 110 4.20 8.04 0.43
N VAL A 111 4.65 8.81 -0.57
CA VAL A 111 5.01 8.28 -1.89
C VAL A 111 6.18 7.29 -1.78
N ILE A 112 7.21 7.57 -0.99
CA ILE A 112 8.33 6.63 -0.80
C ILE A 112 7.85 5.29 -0.25
N VAL A 113 6.98 5.32 0.77
CA VAL A 113 6.43 4.11 1.38
C VAL A 113 5.53 3.37 0.38
N HIS A 114 4.70 4.10 -0.36
CA HIS A 114 3.88 3.53 -1.44
C HIS A 114 4.73 2.78 -2.48
N GLU A 115 5.80 3.41 -2.99
CA GLU A 115 6.66 2.77 -3.99
C GLU A 115 7.50 1.62 -3.42
N ALA A 116 7.84 1.67 -2.13
CA ALA A 116 8.52 0.56 -1.44
C ALA A 116 7.61 -0.68 -1.34
N SER A 117 6.31 -0.51 -1.13
CA SER A 117 5.32 -1.60 -1.18
C SER A 117 5.37 -2.37 -2.50
N HIS A 118 5.45 -1.66 -3.63
CA HIS A 118 5.58 -2.31 -4.94
C HIS A 118 6.88 -3.10 -5.07
N PHE A 119 7.99 -2.59 -4.53
CA PHE A 119 9.25 -3.34 -4.44
C PHE A 119 9.06 -4.64 -3.65
N PHE A 120 8.40 -4.59 -2.49
CA PHE A 120 8.18 -5.79 -1.68
C PHE A 120 7.26 -6.79 -2.38
N MET A 121 6.15 -6.35 -2.96
CA MET A 121 5.27 -7.22 -3.75
C MET A 121 6.00 -7.86 -4.94
N HIS A 122 6.87 -7.11 -5.61
CA HIS A 122 7.74 -7.63 -6.66
C HIS A 122 8.73 -8.68 -6.11
N TYR A 123 9.33 -8.45 -4.94
CA TYR A 123 10.27 -9.39 -4.34
C TYR A 123 9.62 -10.73 -3.99
N TYR A 124 8.39 -10.73 -3.47
CA TYR A 124 7.63 -11.95 -3.16
C TYR A 124 6.96 -12.60 -4.38
N ASN A 125 7.35 -12.20 -5.60
CA ASN A 125 6.85 -12.74 -6.87
C ASN A 125 5.34 -12.53 -7.10
N PHE A 126 4.74 -11.48 -6.54
CA PHE A 126 3.34 -11.12 -6.78
C PHE A 126 3.18 -10.26 -8.05
N TYR A 127 3.78 -10.69 -9.17
CA TYR A 127 3.78 -9.95 -10.43
C TYR A 127 2.42 -9.96 -11.14
N GLY A 128 1.67 -11.04 -10.97
CA GLY A 128 0.42 -11.28 -11.70
C GLY A 128 -0.83 -10.87 -10.94
N VAL A 129 -0.69 -10.26 -9.76
CA VAL A 129 -1.87 -9.90 -8.96
C VAL A 129 -2.58 -8.70 -9.58
N PRO A 130 -3.92 -8.65 -9.52
CA PRO A 130 -4.70 -7.52 -9.99
C PRO A 130 -4.24 -6.20 -9.37
N ARG A 131 -4.24 -5.12 -10.16
CA ARG A 131 -3.79 -3.80 -9.72
C ARG A 131 -4.46 -3.33 -8.42
N TRP A 132 -5.75 -3.62 -8.22
CA TRP A 132 -6.47 -3.17 -7.02
C TRP A 132 -5.81 -3.65 -5.71
N ILE A 133 -5.28 -4.87 -5.63
CA ILE A 133 -4.68 -5.34 -4.39
C ILE A 133 -3.27 -4.80 -4.22
N ASN A 134 -2.55 -4.62 -5.33
CA ASN A 134 -1.22 -4.01 -5.32
C ASN A 134 -1.28 -2.56 -4.85
N GLU A 135 -2.13 -1.75 -5.48
CA GLU A 135 -2.36 -0.35 -5.08
C GLU A 135 -3.00 -0.26 -3.70
N GLY A 136 -3.94 -1.16 -3.36
CA GLY A 136 -4.58 -1.17 -2.05
C GLY A 136 -3.61 -1.44 -0.90
N MET A 137 -2.63 -2.33 -1.10
CA MET A 137 -1.55 -2.59 -0.14
C MET A 137 -0.60 -1.39 -0.04
N SER A 138 -0.17 -0.82 -1.17
CA SER A 138 0.67 0.37 -1.18
C SER A 138 0.01 1.57 -0.49
N THR A 139 -1.27 1.82 -0.77
CA THR A 139 -2.05 2.87 -0.10
C THR A 139 -2.33 2.54 1.37
N PHE A 140 -2.38 1.27 1.77
CA PHE A 140 -2.44 0.93 3.19
C PHE A 140 -1.19 1.42 3.92
N PHE A 141 0.01 1.18 3.38
CA PHE A 141 1.25 1.59 4.01
C PHE A 141 1.54 3.10 3.95
N GLU A 142 0.94 3.86 3.04
CA GLU A 142 0.99 5.35 3.09
C GLU A 142 0.53 5.94 4.44
N GLY A 143 -0.28 5.21 5.22
CA GLY A 143 -0.69 5.62 6.56
C GLY A 143 0.39 5.47 7.64
N LEU A 144 1.56 4.93 7.30
CA LEU A 144 2.66 4.74 8.24
C LEU A 144 3.25 6.09 8.68
N TYR A 145 3.44 6.26 9.99
CA TYR A 145 4.10 7.42 10.57
C TYR A 145 4.90 7.05 11.83
N LEU A 146 5.83 7.92 12.23
CA LEU A 146 6.55 7.83 13.50
C LEU A 146 5.96 8.80 14.51
N ASP A 147 5.76 8.35 15.74
CA ASP A 147 5.46 9.26 16.86
C ASP A 147 6.74 9.93 17.40
N ASP A 148 6.58 10.84 18.36
CA ASP A 148 7.69 11.55 19.03
C ASP A 148 8.71 10.61 19.71
N ARG A 149 8.31 9.36 19.98
CA ARG A 149 9.14 8.31 20.59
C ARG A 149 9.73 7.35 19.55
N LYS A 150 9.65 7.68 18.26
CA LYS A 150 10.15 6.87 17.14
C LYS A 150 9.49 5.49 17.04
N ARG A 151 8.26 5.36 17.53
CA ARG A 151 7.44 4.15 17.35
C ARG A 151 6.64 4.29 16.06
N VAL A 152 6.59 3.20 15.29
CA VAL A 152 5.84 3.17 14.03
C VAL A 152 4.37 2.86 14.32
N TYR A 153 3.49 3.66 13.71
CA TYR A 153 2.04 3.51 13.75
C TYR A 153 1.50 3.57 12.33
N ILE A 154 0.26 3.11 12.16
CA ILE A 154 -0.49 3.24 10.91
C ILE A 154 -1.79 3.97 11.20
N ASP A 155 -1.97 5.17 10.63
CA ASP A 155 -3.21 5.93 10.75
C ASP A 155 -4.15 5.56 9.59
N PRO A 156 -5.43 5.22 9.86
CA PRO A 156 -6.37 4.99 8.79
C PRO A 156 -6.59 6.27 7.97
N GLN A 157 -6.40 6.18 6.65
CA GLN A 157 -6.74 7.26 5.71
C GLN A 157 -8.26 7.49 5.65
N ARG A 158 -8.80 8.28 6.59
CA ARG A 158 -10.24 8.43 6.83
C ARG A 158 -11.01 8.92 5.60
N SER A 159 -10.45 9.87 4.85
CA SER A 159 -11.08 10.42 3.64
C SER A 159 -11.41 9.33 2.63
N ARG A 160 -10.48 8.40 2.39
CA ARG A 160 -10.66 7.26 1.48
C ARG A 160 -11.72 6.28 1.98
N LEU A 161 -11.71 5.98 3.29
CA LEU A 161 -12.72 5.11 3.89
C LEU A 161 -14.12 5.74 3.82
N ILE A 162 -14.21 7.05 4.03
CA ILE A 162 -15.46 7.82 3.91
C ILE A 162 -15.95 7.82 2.45
N GLU A 163 -15.06 7.99 1.47
CA GLU A 163 -15.40 7.93 0.05
C GLU A 163 -15.98 6.56 -0.33
N ALA A 164 -15.28 5.46 0.01
CA ALA A 164 -15.78 4.10 -0.24
C ALA A 164 -17.13 3.83 0.45
N ARG A 165 -17.29 4.28 1.70
CA ARG A 165 -18.56 4.19 2.44
C ARG A 165 -19.68 4.95 1.73
N ASN A 166 -19.43 6.18 1.27
CA ASN A 166 -20.44 6.99 0.60
C ASN A 166 -20.90 6.30 -0.69
N LEU A 167 -19.96 5.75 -1.49
CA LEU A 167 -20.29 4.98 -2.69
C LEU A 167 -21.13 3.73 -2.39
N LEU A 168 -20.85 3.02 -1.29
CA LEU A 168 -21.69 1.89 -0.83
C LEU A 168 -23.11 2.33 -0.47
N ASN A 169 -23.23 3.41 0.32
CA ASN A 169 -24.51 3.91 0.83
C ASN A 169 -25.38 4.48 -0.29
N GLU A 170 -24.77 5.08 -1.31
CA GLU A 170 -25.45 5.59 -2.50
C GLU A 170 -25.79 4.49 -3.52
N GLY A 171 -25.41 3.23 -3.26
CA GLY A 171 -25.61 2.13 -4.20
C GLY A 171 -24.74 2.21 -5.46
N LYS A 172 -23.70 3.06 -5.47
CA LYS A 172 -22.77 3.27 -6.59
C LYS A 172 -21.59 2.30 -6.58
N LEU A 173 -21.38 1.58 -5.47
CA LEU A 173 -20.37 0.53 -5.35
C LEU A 173 -21.03 -0.83 -5.10
N SER A 174 -20.69 -1.78 -5.96
CA SER A 174 -20.86 -3.23 -5.75
C SER A 174 -19.47 -3.86 -5.84
N ILE A 175 -19.10 -4.68 -4.86
CA ILE A 175 -17.76 -5.27 -4.80
C ILE A 175 -17.55 -6.29 -5.93
N PRO A 176 -18.45 -7.25 -6.19
CA PRO A 176 -18.31 -8.16 -7.33
C PRO A 176 -18.11 -7.41 -8.65
N ARG A 177 -18.92 -6.37 -8.88
CA ARG A 177 -18.82 -5.55 -10.09
C ARG A 177 -17.47 -4.83 -10.16
N TYR A 178 -17.08 -4.15 -9.09
CA TYR A 178 -15.77 -3.50 -9.01
C TYR A 178 -14.63 -4.45 -9.34
N LEU A 179 -14.63 -5.64 -8.75
CA LEU A 179 -13.57 -6.64 -8.94
C LEU A 179 -13.53 -7.22 -10.37
N SER A 180 -14.67 -7.24 -11.07
CA SER A 180 -14.73 -7.63 -12.48
C SER A 180 -14.31 -6.51 -13.45
N GLU A 181 -14.54 -5.25 -13.08
CA GLU A 181 -14.31 -4.07 -13.93
C GLU A 181 -12.95 -3.41 -13.66
N ALA A 182 -12.33 -3.63 -12.49
CA ALA A 182 -11.05 -3.06 -12.07
C ALA A 182 -9.86 -3.69 -12.79
N ASN A 183 -9.80 -3.52 -14.11
CA ASN A 183 -8.69 -3.90 -14.98
C ASN A 183 -7.73 -2.73 -15.21
N ASP A 184 -6.55 -2.98 -15.78
CA ASP A 184 -5.53 -1.96 -16.00
C ASP A 184 -6.01 -0.72 -16.75
N GLU A 185 -6.93 -0.87 -17.70
CA GLU A 185 -7.51 0.25 -18.46
C GLU A 185 -8.34 1.18 -17.59
N SER A 186 -9.14 0.62 -16.68
CA SER A 186 -9.94 1.40 -15.73
C SER A 186 -9.09 2.27 -14.81
N TRP A 187 -7.88 1.81 -14.46
CA TRP A 187 -6.92 2.52 -13.62
C TRP A 187 -6.13 3.62 -14.36
N LEU A 188 -6.09 3.56 -15.70
CA LEU A 188 -5.50 4.61 -16.54
C LEU A 188 -6.44 5.81 -16.73
N GLN A 189 -7.72 5.66 -16.39
CA GLN A 189 -8.70 6.75 -16.42
C GLN A 189 -8.48 7.69 -15.23
N LYS A 190 -7.84 8.84 -15.48
CA LYS A 190 -7.42 9.80 -14.44
C LYS A 190 -8.58 10.25 -13.55
N GLU A 191 -9.76 10.38 -14.11
CA GLU A 191 -10.97 10.82 -13.43
C GLU A 191 -11.47 9.79 -12.40
N LYS A 192 -11.11 8.51 -12.59
CA LYS A 192 -11.50 7.40 -11.71
C LYS A 192 -10.39 6.97 -10.78
N ALA A 193 -9.13 7.33 -11.04
CA ALA A 193 -7.98 6.87 -10.29
C ALA A 193 -8.15 7.07 -8.77
N SER A 194 -8.53 8.28 -8.31
CA SER A 194 -8.71 8.54 -6.87
C SER A 194 -9.73 7.60 -6.22
N VAL A 195 -10.88 7.40 -6.88
CA VAL A 195 -11.94 6.50 -6.42
C VAL A 195 -11.45 5.05 -6.39
N GLN A 196 -10.71 4.63 -7.41
CA GLN A 196 -10.12 3.29 -7.49
C GLN A 196 -9.18 3.02 -6.31
N TYR A 197 -8.28 3.96 -5.99
CA TYR A 197 -7.41 3.87 -4.81
C TYR A 197 -8.22 3.80 -3.51
N SER A 198 -9.28 4.60 -3.37
CA SER A 198 -10.10 4.61 -2.16
C SER A 198 -10.88 3.30 -1.96
N ILE A 199 -11.40 2.70 -3.03
CA ILE A 199 -12.08 1.40 -2.96
C ILE A 199 -11.06 0.29 -2.65
N ALA A 200 -9.94 0.24 -3.38
CA ALA A 200 -8.86 -0.73 -3.18
C ALA A 200 -8.33 -0.70 -1.73
N TYR A 201 -8.01 0.50 -1.24
CA TYR A 201 -7.58 0.72 0.14
C TYR A 201 -8.65 0.29 1.15
N ALA A 202 -9.92 0.63 0.94
CA ALA A 202 -10.98 0.21 1.85
C ALA A 202 -11.11 -1.32 1.92
N ILE A 203 -11.02 -2.02 0.78
CA ILE A 203 -11.04 -3.49 0.73
C ILE A 203 -9.85 -4.06 1.54
N VAL A 204 -8.63 -3.60 1.26
CA VAL A 204 -7.42 -4.06 1.96
C VAL A 204 -7.47 -3.77 3.45
N TYR A 205 -7.84 -2.54 3.83
CA TYR A 205 -7.99 -2.13 5.22
C TYR A 205 -9.00 -3.02 5.97
N TYR A 206 -10.14 -3.33 5.35
CA TYR A 206 -11.13 -4.23 5.94
C TYR A 206 -10.58 -5.64 6.14
N ILE A 207 -9.89 -6.19 5.14
CA ILE A 207 -9.28 -7.53 5.25
C ILE A 207 -8.25 -7.54 6.38
N ILE A 208 -7.32 -6.59 6.41
CA ILE A 208 -6.30 -6.49 7.46
C ILE A 208 -6.92 -6.34 8.85
N LYS A 209 -7.96 -5.49 8.97
CA LYS A 209 -8.66 -5.26 10.24
C LYS A 209 -9.41 -6.50 10.75
N THR A 210 -9.93 -7.33 9.86
CA THR A 210 -10.77 -8.48 10.23
C THR A 210 -9.97 -9.78 10.34
N ASN A 211 -9.09 -10.04 9.39
CA ASN A 211 -8.17 -11.18 9.39
C ASN A 211 -6.98 -10.91 8.45
N PRO A 212 -5.83 -10.43 8.96
CA PRO A 212 -4.68 -10.09 8.12
C PRO A 212 -4.08 -11.30 7.40
N GLN A 213 -4.29 -12.53 7.90
CA GLN A 213 -3.81 -13.75 7.23
C GLN A 213 -4.49 -13.99 5.89
N TYR A 214 -5.67 -13.41 5.68
CA TYR A 214 -6.35 -13.47 4.38
C TYR A 214 -5.64 -12.68 3.30
N ILE A 215 -4.79 -11.69 3.62
CA ILE A 215 -3.96 -11.00 2.62
C ILE A 215 -2.99 -11.99 1.96
N LYS A 216 -2.27 -12.77 2.76
CA LYS A 216 -1.35 -13.81 2.26
C LYS A 216 -2.08 -14.79 1.37
N TYR A 217 -3.20 -15.33 1.86
CA TYR A 217 -3.97 -16.31 1.13
C TYR A 217 -4.51 -15.73 -0.19
N LEU A 218 -5.08 -14.53 -0.16
CA LEU A 218 -5.64 -13.84 -1.31
C LEU A 218 -4.57 -13.57 -2.38
N LEU A 219 -3.43 -13.02 -2.00
CA LEU A 219 -2.32 -12.76 -2.92
C LEU A 219 -1.81 -14.05 -3.58
N ASN A 220 -1.69 -15.14 -2.83
CA ASN A 220 -1.32 -16.44 -3.40
C ASN A 220 -2.34 -16.96 -4.41
N GLN A 221 -3.65 -16.86 -4.13
CA GLN A 221 -4.69 -17.29 -5.07
C GLN A 221 -4.69 -16.45 -6.35
N LEU A 222 -4.59 -15.12 -6.20
CA LEU A 222 -4.52 -14.17 -7.31
C LEU A 222 -3.30 -14.41 -8.18
N ASN A 223 -2.12 -14.62 -7.57
CA ASN A 223 -0.88 -14.88 -8.29
C ASN A 223 -0.90 -16.22 -9.05
N ASN A 224 -1.70 -17.18 -8.58
CA ASN A 224 -1.95 -18.45 -9.26
C ASN A 224 -3.07 -18.36 -10.32
N GLY A 225 -3.45 -17.15 -10.74
CA GLY A 225 -4.39 -16.90 -11.83
C GLY A 225 -5.87 -16.98 -11.46
N LYS A 226 -6.20 -17.11 -10.17
CA LYS A 226 -7.60 -17.06 -9.73
C LYS A 226 -8.14 -15.64 -9.85
N ASN A 227 -9.36 -15.48 -10.34
CA ASN A 227 -9.98 -14.16 -10.39
C ASN A 227 -10.30 -13.65 -8.98
N SER A 228 -10.43 -12.32 -8.84
CA SER A 228 -10.62 -11.65 -7.56
C SER A 228 -11.85 -12.10 -6.78
N ALA A 229 -12.99 -12.32 -7.46
CA ALA A 229 -14.23 -12.71 -6.80
C ALA A 229 -14.13 -14.13 -6.21
N ASP A 230 -13.56 -15.08 -6.98
CA ASP A 230 -13.35 -16.44 -6.51
C ASP A 230 -12.31 -16.51 -5.40
N ALA A 231 -11.24 -15.71 -5.49
CA ALA A 231 -10.20 -15.65 -4.48
C ALA A 231 -10.74 -15.09 -3.14
N LEU A 232 -11.60 -14.07 -3.17
CA LEU A 232 -12.30 -13.59 -1.98
C LEU A 232 -13.30 -14.62 -1.45
N SER A 233 -14.00 -15.32 -2.34
CA SER A 233 -14.96 -16.36 -1.95
C SER A 233 -14.29 -17.48 -1.15
N LEU A 234 -13.05 -17.84 -1.46
CA LEU A 234 -12.28 -18.80 -0.67
C LEU A 234 -11.98 -18.31 0.77
N CYS A 235 -11.80 -17.00 0.97
CA CYS A 235 -11.57 -16.43 2.30
C CYS A 235 -12.86 -16.23 3.11
N TYR A 236 -13.96 -15.87 2.43
CA TYR A 236 -15.18 -15.36 3.08
C TYR A 236 -16.43 -16.21 2.84
N GLY A 237 -16.34 -17.30 2.07
CA GLY A 237 -17.45 -18.17 1.68
C GLY A 237 -18.06 -17.78 0.32
N SER A 238 -18.31 -16.49 0.11
CA SER A 238 -18.68 -15.94 -1.20
C SER A 238 -18.32 -14.45 -1.30
N VAL A 239 -18.27 -13.90 -2.51
CA VAL A 239 -18.02 -12.46 -2.74
C VAL A 239 -19.19 -11.59 -2.25
N GLU A 240 -20.43 -12.10 -2.29
CA GLU A 240 -21.61 -11.44 -1.73
C GLU A 240 -21.57 -11.42 -0.21
N LEU A 241 -21.13 -12.52 0.41
CA LEU A 241 -20.94 -12.57 1.86
C LEU A 241 -19.81 -11.63 2.30
N PHE A 242 -18.74 -11.52 1.51
CA PHE A 242 -17.72 -10.49 1.70
C PHE A 242 -18.34 -9.08 1.61
N GLU A 243 -19.07 -8.75 0.54
CA GLU A 243 -19.68 -7.42 0.37
C GLU A 243 -20.63 -7.09 1.53
N ASN A 244 -21.45 -8.03 1.96
CA ASN A 244 -22.39 -7.81 3.05
C ASN A 244 -21.66 -7.46 4.36
N ARG A 245 -20.59 -8.20 4.69
CA ARG A 245 -19.78 -7.92 5.89
C ARG A 245 -19.00 -6.61 5.76
N PHE A 246 -18.46 -6.33 4.57
CA PHE A 246 -17.79 -5.08 4.23
C PHE A 246 -18.74 -3.90 4.43
N ARG A 247 -19.94 -3.95 3.86
CA ARG A 247 -21.00 -2.93 4.00
C ARG A 247 -21.38 -2.71 5.46
N LEU A 248 -21.54 -3.77 6.25
CA LEU A 248 -21.84 -3.67 7.68
C LEU A 248 -20.71 -2.98 8.46
N CYS A 249 -19.45 -3.27 8.15
CA CYS A 249 -18.29 -2.63 8.77
C CYS A 249 -18.25 -1.12 8.48
N TYR A 250 -18.51 -0.71 7.25
CA TYR A 250 -18.42 0.70 6.85
C TYR A 250 -19.68 1.52 7.14
N ARG A 251 -20.85 0.90 7.28
CA ARG A 251 -22.11 1.61 7.58
C ARG A 251 -22.01 2.52 8.80
N ASN A 252 -21.23 2.13 9.81
CA ASN A 252 -21.07 2.85 11.07
C ASN A 252 -19.71 3.57 11.18
N PHE A 253 -18.91 3.61 10.12
CA PHE A 253 -17.61 4.28 10.15
C PHE A 253 -17.84 5.80 10.28
N LYS A 254 -17.31 6.40 11.35
CA LYS A 254 -17.47 7.83 11.67
C LYS A 254 -16.23 8.62 11.28
#